data_AF-A0A382R4D8-F1
#
_entry.id   AF-A0A382R4D8-F1
#
_cell.length_a   1.000
_cell.length_b   1.000
_cell.length_c   1.000
_cell.angle_alpha   90.00
_cell.angle_beta   90.00
_cell.angle_gamma   90.00
#
_symmetry.space_group_name_H-M   'P 1'
#
loop_
_entity.id
_entity.type
_entity.pdbx_description
1 polymer ?
#
loop_
_entity_poly.entity_id
_entity_poly.type
_entity_poly.pdbx_seq_one_letter_code
_entity_poly.pdbx_strand_id
1 'polypeptide(L)' 'MIDRQAPVFVAGHRGLVGSAVVRRLEVEGFTDVRTVGREALDLRHQSAVDAWFDEERPRYVFLVAGTV' A
#
# COMPACT_ATOMS: atom_id res chain seq x y z
N MET A 1 -8.88 -11.71 -14.53
CA MET A 1 -8.89 -10.24 -14.74
C MET A 1 -8.68 -9.58 -13.38
N ILE A 2 -7.81 -8.56 -13.29
CA ILE A 2 -7.58 -7.83 -12.03
C ILE A 2 -8.78 -6.92 -11.76
N ASP A 3 -9.33 -7.01 -10.56
CA ASP A 3 -10.39 -6.12 -10.06
C ASP A 3 -9.78 -4.77 -9.66
N ARG A 4 -10.08 -3.72 -10.44
CA ARG A 4 -9.54 -2.37 -10.25
C ARG A 4 -10.27 -1.56 -9.17
N GLN A 5 -11.42 -2.04 -8.70
CA GLN A 5 -12.17 -1.40 -7.62
C GLN A 5 -11.78 -1.94 -6.24
N ALA A 6 -11.07 -3.06 -6.21
CA ALA A 6 -10.65 -3.65 -4.95
C ALA A 6 -9.54 -2.83 -4.26
N PRO A 7 -9.48 -2.86 -2.91
CA PRO A 7 -8.47 -2.13 -2.15
C PRO A 7 -7.05 -2.60 -2.47
N VAL A 8 -6.17 -1.65 -2.79
CA VAL A 8 -4.75 -1.87 -3.07
C VAL A 8 -3.92 -1.13 -2.04
N PHE A 9 -3.09 -1.82 -1.28
CA PHE A 9 -2.14 -1.18 -0.37
C PHE A 9 -0.75 -1.01 -1.02
N VAL A 10 -0.20 0.19 -1.01
CA VAL A 10 1.19 0.48 -1.42
C VAL A 10 2.03 0.88 -0.20
N ALA A 11 2.81 -0.06 0.31
CA ALA A 11 3.74 0.18 1.40
C ALA A 11 5.01 0.87 0.88
N GLY A 12 5.43 1.99 1.49
CA GLY A 12 6.58 2.77 1.01
C GLY A 12 6.25 3.75 -0.13
N HIS A 13 4.99 4.18 -0.23
CA HIS A 13 4.47 5.07 -1.28
C HIS A 13 5.25 6.39 -1.51
N ARG A 14 6.00 6.90 -0.51
CA ARG A 14 6.80 8.13 -0.63
C ARG A 14 8.18 7.92 -1.27
N GLY A 15 8.61 6.67 -1.45
CA GLY A 15 9.90 6.35 -2.07
C GLY A 15 9.89 6.49 -3.59
N LEU A 16 11.07 6.37 -4.22
CA LEU A 16 11.23 6.44 -5.67
C LEU A 16 10.31 5.45 -6.40
N VAL A 17 10.32 4.19 -5.97
CA VAL A 17 9.49 3.14 -6.55
C VAL A 17 8.03 3.30 -6.14
N GLY A 18 7.76 3.59 -4.87
CA GLY A 18 6.39 3.73 -4.33
C GLY A 18 5.58 4.82 -5.03
N SER A 19 6.17 5.99 -5.24
CA SER A 19 5.51 7.10 -5.92
C SER A 19 5.19 6.79 -7.39
N ALA A 20 6.08 6.08 -8.07
CA ALA A 20 5.85 5.60 -9.43
C ALA A 20 4.74 4.54 -9.49
N VAL A 21 4.69 3.62 -8.52
CA VAL A 21 3.61 2.61 -8.42
C VAL A 21 2.25 3.27 -8.22
N VAL A 22 2.13 4.21 -7.28
CA VAL A 22 0.88 4.93 -7.02
C VAL A 22 0.41 5.64 -8.29
N ARG A 23 1.28 6.45 -8.92
CA ARG A 23 0.95 7.13 -10.19
C ARG A 23 0.51 6.15 -11.28
N ARG A 24 1.14 4.98 -11.37
CA ARG A 24 0.78 3.97 -12.37
C ARG A 24 -0.58 3.35 -12.09
N LEU A 25 -0.90 3.04 -10.83
CA LEU A 25 -2.20 2.50 -10.43
C LEU A 25 -3.34 3.48 -10.73
N GLU A 26 -3.13 4.76 -10.45
CA GLU A 26 -4.10 5.82 -10.80
C GLU A 26 -4.34 5.89 -12.31
N VAL A 27 -3.27 5.89 -13.12
CA VAL A 27 -3.36 5.90 -14.59
C VAL A 27 -4.05 4.65 -15.14
N GLU A 28 -3.85 3.49 -14.51
CA GLU A 28 -4.51 2.23 -14.88
C GLU A 28 -5.95 2.12 -14.36
N GLY A 29 -6.46 3.13 -13.64
CA GLY A 29 -7.85 3.21 -13.21
C GLY A 29 -8.16 2.38 -11.96
N PHE A 30 -7.17 2.15 -11.08
CA PHE A 30 -7.45 1.66 -9.73
C PHE A 30 -8.07 2.76 -8.89
N THR A 31 -9.19 2.47 -8.23
CA THR A 31 -9.99 3.50 -7.54
C THR A 31 -9.83 3.51 -6.02
N ASP A 32 -9.29 2.44 -5.43
CA ASP A 32 -9.10 2.31 -3.98
C ASP A 32 -7.62 2.02 -3.67
N VAL A 33 -6.77 3.03 -3.88
CA VAL A 33 -5.33 2.96 -3.55
C VAL A 33 -5.12 3.51 -2.15
N ARG A 34 -4.69 2.63 -1.25
CA ARG A 34 -4.44 2.92 0.16
C ARG A 34 -2.95 3.04 0.40
N THR A 35 -2.59 4.06 1.16
CA THR A 35 -1.20 4.36 1.51
C THR A 35 -1.13 4.78 2.97
N VAL A 36 -0.11 4.32 3.69
CA VAL A 36 0.14 4.76 5.06
C VAL A 36 1.61 5.14 5.22
N GLY A 37 1.86 6.24 5.93
CA GLY A 37 3.20 6.71 6.26
C GLY A 37 3.81 5.89 7.39
N ARG A 38 5.15 5.83 7.45
CA ARG A 38 5.89 5.09 8.49
C ARG A 38 5.57 5.62 9.90
N GLU A 39 5.28 6.90 10.01
CA GLU A 39 4.88 7.57 11.24
C GLU A 39 3.53 7.06 11.79
N ALA A 40 2.64 6.58 10.91
CA ALA A 40 1.33 6.06 11.28
C ALA A 40 1.32 4.52 11.37
N LEU A 41 2.14 3.85 10.57
CA LEU A 41 2.31 2.39 10.63
C LEU A 41 3.79 2.03 10.42
N ASP A 42 4.48 1.66 11.51
CA ASP A 42 5.81 1.05 11.41
C ASP A 42 5.66 -0.42 11.05
N LEU A 43 6.02 -0.79 9.82
CA LEU A 43 5.92 -2.16 9.29
C LEU A 43 6.76 -3.19 10.06
N ARG A 44 7.64 -2.76 10.97
CA ARG A 44 8.41 -3.64 11.86
C ARG A 44 7.63 -4.06 13.09
N HIS A 45 6.50 -3.42 13.39
CA HIS A 45 5.63 -3.77 14.51
C HIS A 45 4.49 -4.67 14.05
N GLN A 46 4.69 -5.99 14.19
CA GLN A 46 3.76 -6.99 13.67
C GLN A 46 2.31 -6.79 14.12
N SER A 47 2.08 -6.60 15.43
CA SER A 47 0.71 -6.43 15.95
C SER A 47 0.00 -5.19 15.41
N ALA A 48 0.74 -4.11 15.13
CA ALA A 48 0.18 -2.92 14.50
C ALA A 48 -0.17 -3.17 13.03
N VAL A 49 0.68 -3.93 12.32
CA VAL A 49 0.40 -4.35 10.94
C VAL A 49 -0.81 -5.27 10.90
N ASP A 50 -0.92 -6.24 11.81
CA ASP A 50 -2.07 -7.15 11.87
C ASP A 50 -3.37 -6.37 12.10
N ALA A 51 -3.39 -5.46 13.08
CA ALA A 51 -4.55 -4.61 13.34
C ALA A 51 -4.94 -3.74 12.14
N TRP A 52 -3.94 -3.16 11.46
CA TRP A 52 -4.17 -2.35 10.26
C TRP A 52 -4.71 -3.20 9.10
N PHE A 53 -4.21 -4.42 8.90
CA PHE A 53 -4.71 -5.32 7.87
C PHE A 53 -6.13 -5.82 8.16
N ASP A 54 -6.48 -6.03 9.42
CA ASP A 54 -7.85 -6.40 9.83
C ASP A 54 -8.85 -5.27 9.55
N GLU A 55 -8.44 -4.01 9.76
CA GLU A 55 -9.25 -2.82 9.47
C GLU A 55 -9.35 -2.54 7.96
N GLU A 56 -8.21 -2.47 7.28
CA GLU A 56 -8.12 -1.99 5.90
C GLU A 56 -8.38 -3.10 4.88
N ARG A 57 -8.09 -4.36 5.22
CA ARG A 57 -8.40 -5.53 4.38
C ARG A 57 -7.98 -5.36 2.90
N PRO A 58 -6.72 -5.00 2.61
CA PRO A 58 -6.26 -4.85 1.24
C PRO A 58 -6.37 -6.17 0.46
N ARG A 59 -6.87 -6.11 -0.78
CA ARG A 59 -6.92 -7.29 -1.68
C ARG A 59 -5.60 -7.51 -2.39
N TYR A 60 -4.91 -6.42 -2.72
CA TYR A 60 -3.61 -6.43 -3.36
C TYR A 60 -2.62 -5.60 -2.55
N VAL A 61 -1.36 -6.04 -2.50
CA VAL A 61 -0.30 -5.35 -1.75
C VAL A 61 0.93 -5.19 -2.64
N PHE A 62 1.41 -3.96 -2.75
CA PHE A 62 2.72 -3.63 -3.29
C PHE A 62 3.65 -3.28 -2.14
N LEU A 63 4.51 -4.22 -1.76
CA LEU A 63 5.53 -4.02 -0.72
C LEU A 63 6.80 -3.46 -1.36
N VAL A 64 6.97 -2.13 -1.30
CA VAL A 64 8.15 -1.43 -1.85
C VAL A 64 8.90 -0.62 -0.79
N ALA A 65 8.51 -0.73 0.47
CA ALA A 65 9.26 -0.22 1.60
C ALA A 65 10.50 -1.09 1.84
N GLY A 66 11.66 -0.45 1.99
CA GLY A 66 12.92 -1.15 2.29
C GLY A 66 14.06 -0.17 2.53
N THR A 67 15.04 -0.60 3.30
CA THR A 67 16.37 0.02 3.40
C THR A 67 17.35 -0.90 2.69
N VAL A 68 18.30 -0.32 1.95
CA VAL A 68 19.39 -1.07 1.28
C VAL A 68 20.63 -1.13 2.16
#